data_AF-A0A9P5IWM5-F1
#
_entry.id   AF-A0A9P5IWM5-F1
#
_cell.length_a   1.000
_cell.length_b   1.000
_cell.length_c   1.000
_cell.angle_alpha   90.00
_cell.angle_beta   90.00
_cell.angle_gamma   90.00
#
_symmetry.space_group_name_H-M   'P 1'
#
loop_
_entity.id
_entity.type
_entity.pdbx_description
1 polymer ?
#
loop_
_entity_poly.entity_id
_entity_poly.type
_entity_poly.pdbx_seq_one_letter_code
_entity_poly.pdbx_strand_id
1 'polypeptide(L)' 'IKPFTEAYTRDPDFCQAFSRTKKEEPHESKYRAYRIASNGLLYFKDADKNIRLCIPASRRLSIIAAVHNNPLESAHAG' A
#
# COMPACT_ATOMS: atom_id res chain seq x y z
N ILE A 1 -1.95 -7.51 -8.72
CA ILE A 1 -0.76 -6.65 -8.50
C ILE A 1 -0.63 -5.56 -9.56
N LYS A 2 -0.52 -5.88 -10.87
CA LYS A 2 -0.62 -4.88 -11.98
C LYS A 2 -1.70 -3.79 -11.77
N PRO A 3 -2.94 -4.15 -11.36
CA PRO A 3 -3.99 -3.18 -11.04
C PRO A 3 -3.67 -2.15 -9.94
N PHE A 4 -2.76 -2.44 -9.02
CA PHE A 4 -2.33 -1.54 -7.95
C PHE A 4 -1.20 -0.62 -8.41
N THR A 5 -0.21 -1.16 -9.12
CA THR A 5 0.90 -0.36 -9.66
C THR A 5 0.43 0.75 -10.59
N GLU A 6 -0.57 0.46 -11.43
CA GLU A 6 -1.21 1.46 -12.30
C GLU A 6 -2.11 2.42 -11.52
N ALA A 7 -2.73 1.95 -10.44
CA ALA A 7 -3.56 2.81 -9.59
C ALA A 7 -2.69 3.82 -8.83
N TYR A 8 -1.50 3.44 -8.35
CA TYR A 8 -0.59 4.37 -7.67
C TYR A 8 -0.19 5.55 -8.56
N THR A 9 0.02 5.37 -9.86
CA THR A 9 0.43 6.48 -10.74
C THR A 9 -0.67 7.51 -10.99
N ARG A 10 -1.93 7.15 -10.74
CA ARG A 10 -3.11 8.01 -10.93
C ARG A 10 -3.72 8.48 -9.60
N ASP A 11 -3.25 7.93 -8.49
CA ASP A 11 -3.75 8.26 -7.16
C ASP A 11 -3.07 9.54 -6.64
N PRO A 12 -3.84 10.60 -6.29
CA PRO A 12 -3.25 11.88 -5.91
C PRO A 12 -2.41 11.81 -4.63
N ASP A 13 -2.75 10.91 -3.71
CA ASP A 13 -2.04 10.71 -2.44
C ASP A 13 -0.74 9.93 -2.64
N PHE A 14 -0.77 8.89 -3.49
CA PHE A 14 0.35 7.96 -3.62
C PHE A 14 1.22 8.16 -4.85
N CYS A 15 0.81 8.94 -5.87
CA CYS A 15 1.58 9.08 -7.11
C CYS A 15 2.98 9.64 -6.88
N GLN A 16 3.09 10.71 -6.07
CA GLN A 16 4.38 11.31 -5.75
C GLN A 16 5.24 10.35 -4.92
N ALA A 17 4.67 9.75 -3.87
CA ALA A 17 5.37 8.81 -2.99
C ALA A 17 5.87 7.57 -3.76
N PHE A 18 5.03 7.01 -4.64
CA PHE A 18 5.34 5.85 -5.47
C PHE A 18 6.46 6.17 -6.47
N SER A 19 6.35 7.29 -7.18
CA SER A 19 7.34 7.72 -8.18
C SER A 19 8.71 7.99 -7.56
N ARG A 20 8.73 8.62 -6.38
CA ARG A 20 9.96 8.89 -5.63
C ARG A 20 10.61 7.56 -5.21
N THR A 21 9.86 6.73 -4.51
CA THR A 21 10.33 5.44 -3.97
C THR A 21 10.84 4.49 -5.06
N LYS A 22 10.25 4.52 -6.26
CA LYS A 22 10.69 3.69 -7.39
C LYS A 22 12.04 4.11 -7.99
N LYS A 23 12.38 5.40 -7.91
CA LYS A 23 13.61 5.96 -8.49
C LYS A 23 14.83 5.82 -7.58
N GLU A 24 14.61 5.44 -6.33
CA GLU A 24 15.67 5.47 -5.32
C GLU A 24 16.47 4.20 -5.24
N GLU A 25 17.74 4.39 -4.95
CA GLU A 25 18.66 3.31 -4.69
C GLU A 25 18.42 2.73 -3.28
N PRO A 26 18.66 1.42 -3.09
CA PRO A 26 18.38 0.75 -1.83
C PRO A 26 19.09 1.36 -0.61
N HIS A 27 20.23 2.03 -0.81
CA HIS A 27 20.99 2.70 0.26
C HIS A 27 20.25 3.91 0.87
N GLU A 28 19.54 4.70 0.06
CA GLU A 28 18.80 5.90 0.48
C GLU A 28 17.48 5.54 1.21
N SER A 29 17.00 4.31 1.03
CA SER A 29 15.70 3.84 1.55
C SER A 29 15.68 3.58 3.07
N LYS A 30 16.84 3.52 3.73
CA LYS A 30 16.98 3.09 5.13
C LYS A 30 16.22 3.98 6.12
N TYR A 31 16.07 5.27 5.83
CA TYR A 31 15.45 6.26 6.73
C TYR A 31 14.07 6.75 6.31
N ARG A 32 13.46 6.14 5.29
CA ARG A 32 12.14 6.54 4.82
C ARG A 32 10.99 5.74 5.37
N ALA A 33 9.88 6.45 5.53
CA ALA A 33 8.59 5.88 5.85
C ALA A 33 7.99 5.07 4.68
N TYR A 34 8.19 5.47 3.43
CA TYR A 34 7.65 4.77 2.26
C TYR A 34 8.64 3.78 1.65
N ARG A 35 8.15 2.59 1.26
CA ARG A 35 8.93 1.51 0.63
C ARG A 35 8.11 0.73 -0.39
N ILE A 36 8.72 0.32 -1.49
CA ILE A 36 8.14 -0.65 -2.43
C ILE A 36 8.73 -2.02 -2.11
N ALA A 37 7.89 -3.01 -1.79
CA ALA A 37 8.36 -4.37 -1.55
C ALA A 37 8.54 -5.14 -2.87
N SER A 38 9.11 -6.34 -2.80
CA SER A 38 9.36 -7.19 -3.98
C SER A 38 8.08 -7.55 -4.75
N ASN A 39 6.91 -7.46 -4.13
CA ASN A 39 5.61 -7.64 -4.76
C ASN A 39 5.13 -6.40 -5.55
N GLY A 40 5.91 -5.32 -5.59
CA GLY A 40 5.59 -4.08 -6.30
C GLY A 40 4.55 -3.19 -5.60
N LEU A 41 4.16 -3.52 -4.37
CA LEU A 41 3.21 -2.72 -3.59
C LEU A 41 3.93 -1.67 -2.75
N LEU A 42 3.26 -0.53 -2.54
CA LEU A 42 3.76 0.56 -1.71
C LEU A 42 3.32 0.36 -0.26
N TYR A 43 4.26 0.48 0.65
CA TYR A 43 4.06 0.39 2.09
C TYR A 43 4.52 1.66 2.77
N PHE A 44 3.83 2.01 3.86
CA PHE A 44 4.18 3.11 4.76
C PHE A 44 4.48 2.55 6.15
N LYS A 45 5.59 2.99 6.73
CA LYS A 45 5.97 2.74 8.11
C LYS A 45 5.52 3.93 8.96
N ASP A 46 4.57 3.69 9.86
CA ASP A 46 4.09 4.74 10.77
C ASP A 46 5.06 4.98 11.95
N ALA A 47 4.73 5.95 12.79
CA ALA A 47 5.55 6.36 13.94
C ALA A 47 5.76 5.23 14.97
N ASP A 48 4.81 4.30 15.08
CA ASP A 48 4.87 3.11 15.94
C ASP A 48 5.58 1.93 15.24
N LYS A 49 6.17 2.16 14.06
CA LYS A 49 6.91 1.18 13.25
C LYS A 49 6.03 0.11 12.60
N ASN A 50 4.70 0.24 12.63
CA ASN A 50 3.84 -0.68 11.90
C ASN A 50 3.95 -0.45 10.39
N ILE A 51 3.91 -1.56 9.64
CA ILE A 51 3.96 -1.54 8.18
C ILE A 51 2.55 -1.63 7.63
N ARG A 52 2.09 -0.56 7.00
CA ARG A 52 0.75 -0.45 6.41
C ARG A 52 0.83 -0.49 4.90
N LEU A 53 -0.05 -1.28 4.28
CA LEU A 53 -0.20 -1.28 2.84
C LEU A 53 -0.89 0.02 2.40
N CYS A 54 -0.27 0.77 1.48
CA CYS A 54 -0.90 1.93 0.87
C CYS A 54 -1.91 1.43 -0.17
N ILE A 55 -3.21 1.61 0.11
CA ILE A 55 -4.29 1.19 -0.78
C ILE A 55 -4.78 2.41 -1.58
N PRO A 56 -4.62 2.44 -2.91
CA PRO A 56 -5.16 3.49 -3.76
C PRO A 56 -6.67 3.65 -3.57
N ALA A 57 -7.17 4.88 -3.67
CA ALA A 57 -8.59 5.20 -3.47
C ALA A 57 -9.50 4.33 -4.37
N SER A 58 -9.10 4.15 -5.64
CA SER A 58 -9.82 3.33 -6.63
C SER A 58 -9.89 1.83 -6.29
N ARG A 59 -9.06 1.35 -5.36
CA ARG A 59 -9.02 -0.07 -4.93
C ARG A 59 -9.66 -0.31 -3.57
N ARG A 60 -9.90 0.75 -2.79
CA ARG A 60 -10.41 0.63 -1.42
C ARG A 60 -11.76 -0.08 -1.35
N LEU A 61 -12.71 0.29 -2.21
CA LEU A 61 -14.04 -0.33 -2.26
C LEU A 61 -13.99 -1.83 -2.59
N SER A 62 -13.14 -2.22 -3.55
CA SER A 62 -12.98 -3.63 -3.93
C SER A 62 -12.41 -4.47 -2.78
N ILE A 63 -11.52 -3.90 -1.97
CA ILE A 63 -10.93 -4.60 -0.82
C ILE A 63 -11.94 -4.71 0.31
N ILE A 64 -12.65 -3.63 0.63
CA ILE A 64 -13.72 -3.65 1.65
C ILE A 64 -14.78 -4.69 1.27
N ALA A 65 -15.21 -4.71 0.01
CA ALA A 65 -16.16 -5.70 -0.48
C ALA A 65 -15.61 -7.13 -0.39
N ALA A 66 -14.33 -7.35 -0.70
CA ALA A 66 -13.70 -8.66 -0.57
C ALA A 66 -13.62 -9.14 0.89
N VAL A 67 -13.30 -8.24 1.82
CA VAL A 67 -13.27 -8.55 3.26
C VAL A 67 -14.68 -8.84 3.78
N HIS A 68 -15.67 -8.03 3.40
CA HIS A 68 -17.07 -8.22 3.79
C HIS A 68 -17.68 -9.50 3.22
N ASN A 69 -17.34 -9.86 1.98
CA ASN A 69 -17.89 -11.03 1.29
C ASN A 69 -17.08 -12.32 1.51
N ASN A 70 -16.00 -12.29 2.29
CA ASN A 70 -15.25 -13.49 2.64
C ASN A 70 -15.83 -14.09 3.93
N PRO A 71 -16.59 -15.20 3.88
CA PRO A 71 -17.17 -15.83 5.08
C PRO A 71 -16.12 -16.48 6.01
N LEU A 72 -14.84 -16.44 5.65
CA LEU A 72 -13.73 -16.98 6.44
C LEU A 72 -13.16 -16.03 7.48
N GLU A 73 -13.49 -14.73 7.42
CA GLU A 73 -13.18 -13.79 8.51
C GLU A 73 -14.25 -13.96 9.60
N SER A 74 -14.29 -15.15 10.17
CA SER A 74 -15.11 -15.48 11.33
C SER A 74 -14.66 -14.59 12.50
N ALA A 75 -15.56 -13.69 12.87
CA ALA A 75 -15.88 -13.30 14.24
C ALA A 75 -14.75 -12.90 15.22
N HIS A 76 -14.96 -11.71 15.80
CA HIS A 76 -14.66 -11.35 17.19
C HIS A 76 -13.30 -10.68 17.48
N ALA A 77 -13.24 -9.38 17.18
CA ALA A 77 -12.57 -8.42 18.05
C ALA A 77 -13.52 -7.22 18.22
N GLY A 78 -14.49 -7.39 19.11
CA GLY A 78 -15.51 -6.41 19.48
C GLY A 78 -16.52 -7.02 20.44
#